data_AF-A0A9R1WB83-F1
#
_entry.id   AF-A0A9R1WB83-F1
#
_cell.length_a   1.000
_cell.length_b   1.000
_cell.length_c   1.000
_cell.angle_alpha   90.00
_cell.angle_beta   90.00
_cell.angle_gamma   90.00
#
_symmetry.space_group_name_H-M   'P 1'
#
loop_
_entity.id
_entity.type
_entity.pdbx_description
1 polymer ?
#
loop_
_entity_poly.entity_id
_entity_poly.type
_entity_poly.pdbx_seq_one_letter_code
_entity_poly.pdbx_strand_id
1 'polypeptide(L)'
;MEMENVGNDIFQILVSNSLFQDVKRDEYGYIARCNMHDLVHDLALSLSKHENLCLVTVDHYSKDNLRINISFKKLISMVKKENKTARPLHTLFFKGEVESIISFQYLKCLRILKFNGCKLTKIDNSIGELVHLRYLDLSNT
;
A
#
# COMPACT_ATOMS: atom_id res chain seq x y z
N MET A 1 5.59 19.57 -16.30
CA MET A 1 6.02 19.55 -14.88
C MET A 1 6.25 18.10 -14.52
N GLU A 2 7.44 17.76 -14.03
CA GLU A 2 7.76 16.37 -13.67
C GLU A 2 6.99 15.97 -12.40
N MET A 3 6.60 14.69 -12.30
CA MET A 3 5.84 14.14 -11.15
C MET A 3 6.54 14.42 -9.82
N GLU A 4 7.88 14.44 -9.81
CA GLU A 4 8.69 14.71 -8.63
C GLU A 4 8.49 16.15 -8.13
N ASN A 5 8.42 17.13 -9.03
CA ASN A 5 8.18 18.53 -8.67
C ASN A 5 6.77 18.73 -8.10
N VAL A 6 5.76 18.08 -8.69
CA VAL A 6 4.38 18.09 -8.16
C VAL A 6 4.33 17.47 -6.76
N GLY A 7 5.04 16.35 -6.56
CA GLY A 7 5.14 15.69 -5.26
C GLY A 7 5.78 16.60 -4.21
N ASN A 8 6.84 17.31 -4.57
CA ASN A 8 7.51 18.25 -3.68
C ASN A 8 6.59 19.44 -3.33
N ASP A 9 5.83 19.99 -4.28
CA ASP A 9 4.88 21.08 -4.02
C ASP A 9 3.79 20.65 -3.02
N ILE A 10 3.23 19.45 -3.20
CA ILE A 10 2.27 18.87 -2.25
C ILE A 10 2.92 18.69 -0.88
N PHE A 11 4.15 18.17 -0.83
CA PHE A 11 4.87 18.01 0.43
C PHE A 11 5.08 19.35 1.15
N GLN A 12 5.45 20.41 0.44
CA GLN A 12 5.60 21.75 1.03
C GLN A 12 4.27 22.28 1.59
N ILE A 13 3.14 21.98 0.95
CA ILE A 13 1.82 22.31 1.49
C ILE A 13 1.58 21.58 2.82
N LEU A 14 1.90 20.29 2.91
CA LEU A 14 1.71 19.51 4.14
C LEU A 14 2.56 20.05 5.30
N VAL A 15 3.81 20.45 5.03
CA VAL A 15 4.70 21.08 6.02
C VAL A 15 4.17 22.45 6.43
N SER A 16 3.72 23.27 5.47
CA SER A 16 3.19 24.61 5.74
C SER A 16 1.91 24.59 6.60
N ASN A 17 1.17 23.48 6.56
CA ASN A 17 -0.01 23.25 7.40
C ASN A 17 0.31 22.51 8.70
N SER A 18 1.59 22.34 9.05
CA SER A 18 2.04 21.60 10.25
C SER A 18 1.56 20.15 10.30
N LEU A 19 1.17 19.55 9.17
CA LEU A 19 0.85 18.13 9.09
C LEU A 19 2.12 17.27 9.13
N PHE A 20 3.22 17.82 8.61
CA PHE A 20 4.57 17.29 8.78
C PHE A 20 5.48 18.32 9.43
N GLN A 21 6.34 17.86 10.34
CA GLN A 21 7.31 18.65 11.09
C GLN A 21 8.70 17.97 11.08
N ASP A 22 9.70 18.63 11.68
CA ASP A 22 11.08 18.14 11.79
C ASP A 22 11.68 17.68 10.45
N VAL A 23 11.44 18.43 9.39
CA VAL A 23 11.93 18.09 8.05
C VAL A 23 13.46 18.13 8.03
N LYS A 24 14.08 16.95 7.86
CA LYS A 24 15.53 16.80 7.72
C LYS A 24 15.89 16.59 6.26
N ARG A 25 16.88 17.35 5.81
CA ARG A 25 17.44 17.24 4.46
C ARG A 25 18.77 16.48 4.49
N ASP A 26 19.09 15.77 3.41
CA ASP A 26 20.39 15.15 3.22
C ASP A 26 21.46 16.17 2.76
N GLU A 27 22.66 15.69 2.50
CA GLU A 27 23.81 16.49 2.03
C GLU A 27 23.60 17.14 0.66
N TYR A 28 22.64 16.65 -0.14
CA TYR A 28 22.26 17.19 -1.44
C TYR A 28 21.05 18.13 -1.35
N GLY A 29 20.49 18.33 -0.16
CA GLY A 29 19.34 19.20 0.08
C GLY A 29 17.98 18.53 -0.16
N TYR A 30 17.94 17.23 -0.49
CA TYR A 30 16.69 16.48 -0.64
C TYR A 30 16.10 16.16 0.72
N ILE A 31 14.76 16.12 0.79
CA ILE A 31 14.06 15.75 2.02
C ILE A 31 14.32 14.27 2.30
N ALA A 32 15.03 13.99 3.39
CA ALA A 32 15.37 12.63 3.79
C ALA A 32 14.38 12.07 4.81
N ARG A 33 13.89 12.90 5.74
CA ARG A 33 12.99 12.48 6.83
C ARG A 33 12.06 13.62 7.24
N CYS A 34 10.88 13.25 7.72
CA CYS A 34 9.93 14.15 8.37
C CYS A 34 9.13 13.36 9.43
N ASN A 35 8.52 14.08 10.37
CA ASN A 35 7.69 13.51 11.42
C ASN A 35 6.24 13.97 11.26
N MET A 36 5.30 13.12 11.64
CA MET A 36 3.91 13.50 11.87
C MET A 36 3.69 13.64 13.38
N HIS A 37 3.03 14.70 13.82
CA HIS A 37 2.67 14.86 15.22
C HIS A 37 1.62 13.80 15.62
N ASP A 38 1.66 13.30 16.87
CA ASP A 38 0.78 12.22 17.35
C ASP A 38 -0.71 12.52 17.10
N LEU A 39 -1.15 13.76 17.32
CA LEU A 39 -2.53 14.18 17.02
C LEU A 39 -2.90 14.09 15.53
N VAL A 40 -1.97 14.43 14.62
CA VAL A 40 -2.19 14.32 13.17
C VAL A 40 -2.20 12.85 12.77
N HIS A 41 -1.35 12.04 13.40
CA HIS A 41 -1.32 10.58 13.24
C HIS A 41 -2.64 9.94 13.70
N ASP A 42 -3.13 10.29 14.88
CA ASP A 42 -4.39 9.77 15.40
C ASP A 42 -5.58 10.21 14.56
N LEU A 43 -5.58 11.45 14.07
CA LEU A 43 -6.57 11.94 13.11
C LEU A 43 -6.52 11.11 11.81
N ALA A 44 -5.34 10.91 11.24
CA ALA A 44 -5.17 10.11 10.02
C ALA A 44 -5.63 8.66 10.22
N LEU A 45 -5.34 8.05 11.38
CA LEU A 45 -5.85 6.73 11.74
C LEU A 45 -7.37 6.71 11.91
N SER A 46 -7.96 7.77 12.46
CA SER A 46 -9.42 7.88 12.61
C SER A 46 -10.09 7.98 11.24
N LEU A 47 -9.55 8.80 10.34
CA LEU A 47 -10.04 8.96 8.97
C LEU A 47 -9.81 7.69 8.15
N SER A 48 -8.68 7.01 8.30
CA SER A 48 -8.41 5.73 7.62
C SER A 48 -9.35 4.59 8.05
N LYS A 49 -10.03 4.71 9.20
CA LYS A 49 -11.07 3.75 9.60
C LYS A 49 -12.43 4.07 8.96
N HIS A 50 -12.65 5.34 8.60
CA HIS A 50 -13.87 5.86 7.99
C HIS A 50 -13.83 5.88 6.46
N GLU A 51 -12.71 6.29 5.88
CA GLU A 51 -12.38 6.13 4.48
C GLU A 51 -11.83 4.74 4.27
N ASN A 52 -12.31 4.06 3.24
CA ASN A 52 -12.08 2.65 2.97
C ASN A 52 -10.65 2.28 2.52
N LEU A 53 -9.64 2.96 3.05
CA LEU A 53 -8.22 2.68 2.83
C LEU A 53 -7.84 1.44 3.66
N CYS A 54 -8.31 0.28 3.23
CA CYS A 54 -7.82 -0.96 3.80
C CYS A 54 -6.37 -1.16 3.33
N LEU A 55 -5.42 -0.89 4.23
CA LEU A 55 -4.06 -1.40 4.13
C LEU A 55 -4.07 -2.83 4.66
N VAL A 56 -3.67 -3.78 3.82
CA VAL A 56 -3.48 -5.16 4.27
C VAL A 56 -2.00 -5.49 4.15
N THR A 57 -1.39 -5.75 5.30
CA THR A 57 -0.06 -6.34 5.41
C THR A 57 -0.23 -7.85 5.56
N VAL A 58 0.32 -8.62 4.63
CA VAL A 58 0.36 -10.08 4.72
C VAL A 58 1.75 -10.46 5.24
N ASP A 59 1.87 -10.70 6.55
CA ASP A 59 3.13 -10.97 7.24
C ASP A 59 3.42 -12.47 7.46
N HIS A 60 4.72 -12.83 7.41
CA HIS A 60 5.27 -14.17 7.63
C HIS A 60 6.02 -14.27 8.98
N TYR A 61 5.30 -14.43 10.10
CA TYR A 61 5.93 -14.77 11.39
C TYR A 61 5.92 -16.28 11.69
N SER A 62 5.63 -17.14 10.72
CA SER A 62 5.71 -18.60 10.89
C SER A 62 6.04 -19.23 9.54
N LYS A 63 6.92 -20.24 9.54
CA LYS A 63 7.47 -21.04 8.41
C LYS A 63 6.45 -21.64 7.41
N ASP A 64 5.17 -21.29 7.51
CA ASP A 64 4.09 -21.88 6.73
C ASP A 64 3.60 -20.91 5.65
N ASN A 65 4.05 -21.11 4.41
CA ASN A 65 3.49 -20.50 3.18
C ASN A 65 1.97 -20.67 3.07
N LEU A 66 1.40 -21.65 3.77
CA LEU A 66 -0.03 -21.89 3.90
C LEU A 66 -0.77 -20.70 4.53
N ARG A 67 -0.18 -19.99 5.51
CA ARG A 67 -0.85 -18.90 6.25
C ARG A 67 -1.04 -17.63 5.43
N ILE A 68 -0.05 -17.27 4.59
CA ILE A 68 -0.13 -16.14 3.66
C ILE A 68 -1.25 -16.39 2.65
N ASN A 69 -1.26 -17.60 2.06
CA ASN A 69 -2.27 -17.99 1.08
C ASN A 69 -3.67 -18.03 1.70
N ILE A 70 -3.81 -18.50 2.94
CA ILE A 70 -5.07 -18.47 3.69
C ILE A 70 -5.55 -17.03 3.93
N SER A 71 -4.67 -16.12 4.35
CA SER A 71 -5.01 -14.71 4.59
C SER A 71 -5.43 -13.99 3.31
N PHE A 72 -4.71 -14.21 2.21
CA PHE A 72 -5.04 -13.63 0.91
C PHE A 72 -6.33 -14.22 0.34
N LYS A 73 -6.52 -15.55 0.40
CA LYS A 73 -7.78 -16.19 -0.01
C LYS A 73 -8.96 -15.71 0.82
N LYS A 74 -8.78 -15.51 2.13
CA LYS A 74 -9.79 -14.95 3.02
C LYS A 74 -10.13 -13.52 2.61
N LEU A 75 -9.13 -12.68 2.33
CA LEU A 75 -9.33 -11.32 1.81
C LEU A 75 -10.13 -11.33 0.52
N ILE A 76 -9.73 -12.14 -0.47
CA ILE A 76 -10.46 -12.26 -1.73
C ILE A 76 -11.87 -12.79 -1.49
N SER A 77 -12.08 -13.71 -0.55
CA SER A 77 -13.42 -14.20 -0.21
C SER A 77 -14.30 -13.12 0.43
N MET A 78 -13.72 -12.23 1.24
CA MET A 78 -14.44 -11.08 1.83
C MET A 78 -14.84 -10.09 0.72
N VAL A 79 -13.88 -9.70 -0.13
CA VAL A 79 -14.14 -8.81 -1.28
C VAL A 79 -15.17 -9.40 -2.26
N LYS A 80 -15.14 -10.72 -2.51
CA LYS A 80 -16.12 -11.41 -3.35
C LYS A 80 -17.53 -11.43 -2.76
N LYS A 81 -17.64 -11.63 -1.45
CA LYS A 81 -18.93 -11.82 -0.76
C LYS A 81 -19.67 -10.49 -0.60
N GLU A 82 -18.94 -9.40 -0.46
CA GLU A 82 -19.47 -8.05 -0.26
C GLU A 82 -19.83 -7.33 -1.56
N ASN A 83 -20.47 -8.01 -2.53
CA ASN A 83 -20.89 -7.46 -3.83
C ASN A 83 -21.83 -6.22 -3.80
N LYS A 84 -21.95 -5.52 -2.66
CA LYS A 84 -22.56 -4.20 -2.48
C LYS A 84 -21.71 -3.36 -1.50
N THR A 85 -21.20 -2.23 -2.00
CA THR A 85 -20.80 -1.02 -1.27
C THR A 85 -19.69 -1.07 -0.20
N ALA A 86 -19.12 -2.22 0.14
CA ALA A 86 -18.10 -2.31 1.18
C ALA A 86 -16.67 -2.27 0.60
N ARG A 87 -16.02 -1.14 0.85
CA ARG A 87 -14.58 -0.89 0.96
C ARG A 87 -13.66 -1.33 -0.21
N PRO A 88 -13.43 -0.47 -1.22
CA PRO A 88 -12.39 -0.72 -2.20
C PRO A 88 -11.00 -0.79 -1.56
N LEU A 89 -10.37 -1.97 -1.54
CA LEU A 89 -8.97 -2.12 -1.12
C LEU A 89 -8.08 -1.26 -2.02
N HIS A 90 -7.46 -0.23 -1.43
CA HIS A 90 -6.61 0.71 -2.17
C HIS A 90 -5.11 0.37 -2.08
N THR A 91 -4.68 -0.26 -0.98
CA THR A 91 -3.26 -0.54 -0.73
C THR A 91 -3.07 -1.97 -0.26
N LEU A 92 -2.17 -2.70 -0.92
CA LEU A 92 -1.86 -4.09 -0.58
C LEU A 92 -0.35 -4.29 -0.50
N PHE A 93 0.12 -4.70 0.68
CA PHE A 93 1.52 -4.96 0.98
C PHE A 93 1.75 -6.43 1.29
N PHE A 94 2.55 -7.09 0.45
CA PHE A 94 3.04 -8.44 0.70
C PHE A 94 4.38 -8.39 1.40
N LYS A 95 4.53 -9.15 2.48
CA LYS A 95 5.78 -9.31 3.20
C LYS A 95 6.07 -10.79 3.45
N GLY A 96 7.12 -11.31 2.83
CA GLY A 96 7.54 -12.72 2.94
C GLY A 96 7.27 -13.55 1.69
N GLU A 97 7.56 -14.86 1.74
CA GLU A 97 7.56 -15.71 0.54
C GLU A 97 6.14 -15.97 0.01
N VAL A 98 5.94 -15.70 -1.28
CA VAL A 98 4.71 -16.02 -2.01
C VAL A 98 5.06 -16.97 -3.16
N GLU A 99 4.87 -18.26 -2.96
CA GLU A 99 5.20 -19.28 -3.98
C GLU A 99 4.09 -19.46 -5.03
N SER A 100 2.87 -18.97 -4.77
CA SER A 100 1.72 -19.17 -5.66
C SER A 100 1.34 -17.94 -6.45
N ILE A 101 0.88 -18.13 -7.69
CA ILE A 101 0.29 -17.10 -8.53
C ILE A 101 -0.89 -16.43 -7.79
N ILE A 102 -0.81 -15.12 -7.59
CA ILE A 102 -1.84 -14.31 -6.95
C ILE A 102 -2.72 -13.68 -8.03
N SER A 103 -4.02 -13.96 -8.01
CA SER A 103 -5.00 -13.28 -8.89
C SER A 103 -5.54 -12.02 -8.23
N PHE A 104 -5.49 -10.90 -8.96
CA PHE A 104 -5.92 -9.56 -8.54
C PHE A 104 -7.26 -9.13 -9.14
N GLN A 105 -7.94 -10.03 -9.88
CA GLN A 105 -9.15 -9.70 -10.65
C GLN A 105 -10.29 -9.06 -9.84
N TYR A 106 -10.34 -9.26 -8.52
CA TYR A 106 -11.36 -8.68 -7.63
C TYR A 106 -10.94 -7.37 -6.96
N LEU A 107 -9.70 -6.92 -7.16
CA LEU A 107 -9.13 -5.75 -6.49
C LEU A 107 -9.10 -4.53 -7.42
N LYS A 108 -10.18 -4.26 -8.14
CA LYS A 108 -10.22 -3.26 -9.22
C LYS A 108 -9.85 -1.84 -8.80
N CYS A 109 -10.06 -1.49 -7.53
CA CYS A 109 -9.77 -0.18 -6.97
C CYS A 109 -8.37 -0.07 -6.33
N LEU A 110 -7.52 -1.10 -6.48
CA LEU A 110 -6.17 -1.10 -5.94
C LEU A 110 -5.35 -0.01 -6.63
N ARG A 111 -4.73 0.85 -5.81
CA ARG A 111 -3.88 1.97 -6.24
C ARG A 111 -2.41 1.71 -5.96
N ILE A 112 -2.12 0.99 -4.88
CA ILE A 112 -0.76 0.73 -4.42
C ILE A 112 -0.60 -0.77 -4.20
N LEU A 113 0.35 -1.37 -4.91
CA LEU A 113 0.75 -2.77 -4.76
C LEU A 113 2.25 -2.84 -4.50
N LYS A 114 2.64 -3.40 -3.36
CA LYS A 114 4.05 -3.56 -3.00
C LYS A 114 4.33 -4.98 -2.56
N PHE A 115 5.38 -5.55 -3.10
CA PHE A 115 5.98 -6.80 -2.67
C PHE A 115 7.30 -6.48 -1.99
N ASN A 116 7.51 -7.02 -0.80
CA ASN A 116 8.75 -6.82 -0.06
C ASN A 116 9.30 -8.17 0.40
N GLY A 117 10.42 -8.59 -0.19
CA GLY A 117 11.07 -9.86 0.12
C GLY A 117 10.22 -11.07 -0.27
N CYS A 118 9.47 -10.96 -1.38
CA CYS A 118 8.58 -12.02 -1.86
C CYS A 118 9.23 -12.72 -3.06
N LYS A 119 9.71 -13.96 -2.93
CA LYS A 119 10.22 -14.75 -4.08
C LYS A 119 9.13 -15.02 -5.11
N LEU A 120 8.92 -14.08 -6.02
CA LEU A 120 7.76 -14.06 -6.91
C LEU A 120 8.17 -14.63 -8.25
N THR A 121 7.86 -15.91 -8.49
CA THR A 121 8.22 -16.57 -9.75
C THR A 121 7.39 -16.06 -10.92
N LYS A 122 6.13 -15.67 -10.68
CA LYS A 122 5.22 -15.12 -11.70
C LYS A 122 4.09 -14.33 -11.07
N ILE A 123 3.77 -13.18 -11.69
CA ILE A 123 2.57 -12.40 -11.41
C ILE A 123 1.45 -12.83 -12.37
N ASP A 124 0.23 -12.93 -11.87
CA ASP A 124 -0.93 -13.22 -12.71
C ASP A 124 -1.25 -12.06 -13.67
N ASN A 125 -1.71 -12.39 -14.88
CA ASN A 125 -2.03 -11.39 -15.90
C ASN A 125 -3.15 -10.42 -15.46
N SER A 126 -3.97 -10.78 -14.46
CA SER A 126 -4.97 -9.88 -13.88
C SER A 126 -4.39 -8.59 -13.29
N ILE A 127 -3.08 -8.49 -13.07
CA ILE A 127 -2.43 -7.21 -12.72
C ILE A 127 -2.69 -6.12 -13.78
N GLY A 128 -2.79 -6.51 -15.06
CA GLY A 128 -3.09 -5.58 -16.16
C GLY A 128 -4.51 -5.01 -16.11
N GLU A 129 -5.40 -5.61 -15.32
CA GLU A 129 -6.78 -5.14 -15.18
C GLU A 129 -6.94 -4.13 -14.01
N LEU A 130 -5.85 -3.81 -13.31
CA LEU A 130 -5.84 -2.84 -12.21
C LEU A 130 -5.76 -1.40 -12.74
N VAL A 131 -6.85 -0.91 -13.32
CA VAL A 131 -6.92 0.43 -13.97
C VAL A 131 -6.62 1.61 -13.02
N HIS A 132 -6.80 1.40 -11.71
CA HIS A 132 -6.52 2.39 -10.68
C HIS A 132 -5.11 2.28 -10.09
N LEU A 133 -4.29 1.32 -10.53
CA LEU A 133 -2.93 1.18 -10.03
C LEU A 133 -2.11 2.41 -10.40
N ARG A 134 -1.39 2.94 -9.41
CA ARG A 134 -0.52 4.13 -9.51
C ARG A 134 0.88 3.86 -8.99
N TYR A 135 1.03 2.91 -8.08
CA TYR A 135 2.32 2.51 -7.53
C TYR A 135 2.45 0.99 -7.55
N LEU A 136 3.52 0.50 -8.16
CA LEU A 136 3.90 -0.90 -8.20
C LEU A 136 5.35 -1.03 -7.76
N ASP A 137 5.59 -1.81 -6.72
CA ASP A 137 6.93 -2.08 -6.21
C ASP A 137 7.16 -3.59 -6.18
N LEU A 138 8.08 -4.02 -7.04
CA LEU A 138 8.56 -5.39 -7.21
C LEU A 138 10.02 -5.52 -6.74
N SER A 139 10.50 -4.61 -5.89
CA SER A 139 11.87 -4.69 -5.39
C SER A 139 12.05 -5.92 -4.50
N ASN A 140 13.20 -6.58 -4.64
CA ASN A 140 13.55 -7.78 -3.87
C ASN A 140 12.51 -8.92 -4.01
N THR A 141 11.93 -9.07 -5.21
CA THR A 141 11.10 -10.22 -5.58
C THR A 141 11.82 -11.27 -6.39
#